data_AF-A0A6A6DM84-F1
#
_entry.id   AF-A0A6A6DM84-F1
#
_cell.length_a   1.000
_cell.length_b   1.000
_cell.length_c   1.000
_cell.angle_alpha   90.00
_cell.angle_beta   90.00
_cell.angle_gamma   90.00
#
_symmetry.space_group_name_H-M   'P 1'
#
loop_
_entity.id
_entity.type
_entity.pdbx_description
1 polymer ?
#
loop_
_entity_poly.entity_id
_entity_poly.type
_entity_poly.pdbx_seq_one_letter_code
_entity_poly.pdbx_strand_id
1 'polypeptide(L)'
;MDSLVESQRAIVVQELERHLTWTAIFEDRRTVRPRYRASRITFRDDWNLPSSETEEFVFCHNDLSQKNVIVDPCSLKVAATIDWEYAGFHPDFFEHLFLE
;
A
#
# COMPACT_ATOMS: atom_id res chain seq x y z
N MET A 1 -2.62 -10.04 12.52
CA MET A 1 -4.07 -10.13 12.81
C MET A 1 -4.51 -11.53 13.28
N ASP A 2 -3.63 -12.53 13.23
CA ASP A 2 -3.97 -13.96 13.38
C ASP A 2 -4.55 -14.35 14.75
N SER A 3 -4.38 -13.51 15.78
CA SER A 3 -4.90 -13.72 17.13
C SER A 3 -6.27 -13.08 17.39
N LEU A 4 -6.86 -12.40 16.39
CA LEU A 4 -8.15 -11.71 16.52
C LEU A 4 -9.31 -12.61 16.10
N VAL A 5 -10.45 -12.48 16.78
CA VAL A 5 -11.69 -13.16 16.39
C VAL A 5 -12.25 -12.54 15.11
N GLU A 6 -12.97 -13.29 14.29
CA GLU A 6 -13.52 -12.84 13.00
C GLU A 6 -14.32 -11.53 13.09
N SER A 7 -15.09 -11.35 14.17
CA SER A 7 -15.83 -10.10 14.44
C SER A 7 -14.92 -8.89 14.69
N GLN A 8 -13.74 -9.11 15.29
CA GLN A 8 -12.74 -8.07 15.51
C GLN A 8 -11.97 -7.77 14.23
N ARG A 9 -11.69 -8.78 13.40
CA ARG A 9 -11.05 -8.61 12.08
C ARG A 9 -11.87 -7.67 11.20
N ALA A 10 -13.20 -7.86 11.15
CA ALA A 10 -14.10 -7.00 10.37
C ALA A 10 -14.01 -5.50 10.76
N ILE A 11 -13.86 -5.20 12.06
CA ILE A 11 -13.73 -3.82 12.55
C ILE A 11 -12.42 -3.19 12.05
N VAL A 12 -11.32 -3.95 12.10
CA VAL A 12 -10.01 -3.47 11.65
C VAL A 12 -9.97 -3.29 10.13
N VAL A 13 -10.60 -4.19 9.37
CA VAL A 13 -10.71 -4.06 7.91
C VAL A 13 -11.43 -2.76 7.55
N GLN A 14 -12.53 -2.44 8.21
CA GLN A 14 -13.25 -1.18 8.01
C GLN A 14 -12.42 0.06 8.39
N GLU A 15 -11.51 -0.06 9.35
CA GLU A 15 -10.57 1.02 9.68
C GLU A 15 -9.45 1.15 8.63
N LEU A 16 -8.94 0.04 8.11
CA LEU A 16 -7.92 0.03 7.05
C LEU A 16 -8.47 0.60 5.74
N GLU A 17 -9.69 0.25 5.35
CA GLU A 17 -10.35 0.82 4.17
C GLU A 17 -10.49 2.35 4.27
N ARG A 18 -10.78 2.87 5.47
CA ARG A 18 -10.79 4.32 5.72
C ARG A 18 -9.40 4.94 5.60
N HIS A 19 -8.35 4.27 6.07
CA HIS A 19 -6.97 4.73 5.90
C HIS A 19 -6.55 4.75 4.43
N LEU A 20 -6.92 3.73 3.65
CA LEU A 20 -6.65 3.65 2.21
C LEU A 20 -7.27 4.81 1.43
N THR A 21 -8.47 5.23 1.84
CA THR A 21 -9.13 6.41 1.25
C THR A 21 -8.32 7.69 1.48
N TRP A 22 -7.55 7.78 2.58
CA TRP A 22 -6.71 8.95 2.87
C TRP A 22 -5.38 8.94 2.12
N THR A 23 -4.74 7.77 1.96
CA THR A 23 -3.50 7.65 1.18
C THR A 23 -3.72 7.91 -0.31
N ALA A 24 -4.93 7.66 -0.81
CA ALA A 24 -5.34 8.04 -2.16
C ALA A 24 -5.28 9.55 -2.46
N ILE A 25 -5.21 10.40 -1.42
CA ILE A 25 -5.13 11.86 -1.56
C ILE A 25 -3.69 12.32 -1.91
N PHE A 26 -2.68 11.49 -1.65
CA PHE A 26 -1.30 11.81 -2.00
C PHE A 26 -1.07 11.49 -3.48
N GLU A 27 -1.37 12.47 -4.33
CA GLU A 27 -1.15 12.42 -5.77
C GLU A 27 0.24 12.99 -6.11
N ASP A 28 1.08 12.22 -6.81
CA ASP A 28 2.31 12.73 -7.43
C ASP A 28 2.23 12.58 -8.94
N ARG A 29 2.60 13.65 -9.64
CA ARG A 29 2.48 13.78 -11.10
C ARG A 29 3.64 13.19 -11.89
N ARG A 30 4.77 12.77 -11.29
CA ARG A 30 6.02 12.97 -12.06
C ARG A 30 6.90 11.79 -12.41
N THR A 31 6.76 10.59 -11.86
CA THR A 31 7.57 9.48 -12.39
C THR A 31 6.99 8.14 -11.99
N VAL A 32 6.60 7.32 -12.96
CA VAL A 32 6.44 5.88 -12.73
C VAL A 32 7.79 5.37 -12.26
N ARG A 33 7.89 4.82 -11.06
CA ARG A 33 9.13 4.13 -10.64
C ARG A 33 8.98 2.64 -10.92
N PRO A 34 9.98 1.98 -11.53
CA PRO A 34 9.99 0.53 -11.64
C PRO A 34 9.89 -0.07 -10.24
N ARG A 35 9.11 -1.15 -10.08
CA ARG A 35 9.08 -1.89 -8.82
C ARG A 35 10.50 -2.27 -8.40
N TYR A 36 10.76 -2.27 -7.10
CA TYR A 36 12.07 -2.60 -6.52
C TYR A 36 12.71 -3.88 -7.09
N ARG A 37 11.92 -4.92 -7.36
CA ARG A 37 12.46 -6.17 -7.95
C ARG A 37 12.87 -6.01 -9.41
N ALA A 38 12.17 -5.20 -10.19
CA ALA A 38 12.53 -4.92 -11.58
C ALA A 38 13.83 -4.12 -11.67
N SER A 39 14.01 -3.11 -10.80
CA SER A 39 15.25 -2.34 -10.73
C SER A 39 16.45 -3.16 -10.22
N ARG A 40 16.22 -4.22 -9.43
CA ARG A 40 17.30 -5.16 -9.04
C ARG A 40 17.77 -6.09 -10.16
N ILE A 41 16.88 -6.47 -11.08
CA ILE A 41 17.19 -7.40 -12.18
C ILE A 41 17.82 -6.64 -13.35
N THR A 42 17.36 -5.42 -13.58
CA THR A 42 17.87 -4.56 -14.64
C THR A 42 18.87 -3.59 -14.03
N PHE A 43 20.17 -3.90 -14.15
CA PHE A 43 21.27 -2.99 -13.81
C PHE A 43 21.37 -1.81 -14.79
N ARG A 44 20.24 -1.20 -15.14
CA ARG A 44 20.19 -0.05 -16.03
C ARG A 44 19.51 1.09 -15.32
N ASP A 45 20.15 2.25 -15.39
CA ASP A 45 19.69 3.51 -14.81
C ASP A 45 19.10 4.43 -15.89
N ASP A 46 18.84 3.89 -17.09
CA ASP A 46 18.36 4.60 -18.29
C ASP A 46 16.84 4.54 -18.46
N TRP A 47 16.11 4.43 -17.35
CA TRP A 47 14.64 4.35 -17.37
C TRP A 47 14.01 5.65 -17.88
N ASN A 48 13.71 5.69 -19.16
CA ASN A 48 12.90 6.75 -19.76
C ASN A 48 11.41 6.40 -19.66
N LEU A 49 10.86 6.58 -18.45
CA LEU A 49 9.46 6.27 -18.18
C LEU A 49 8.58 7.46 -18.56
N PRO A 50 7.51 7.24 -19.34
CA PRO A 50 6.61 8.32 -19.73
C PRO A 50 5.94 8.89 -18.47
N SER A 51 5.82 10.21 -18.41
CA SER A 51 4.91 10.85 -17.47
C SER A 51 3.48 10.55 -17.88
N SER A 52 2.60 10.26 -16.93
CA SER A 52 1.17 10.23 -17.24
C SER A 52 0.68 11.66 -17.50
N GLU A 53 -0.24 11.80 -18.45
CA GLU A 53 -0.95 13.07 -18.68
C GLU A 53 -2.01 13.33 -17.60
N THR A 54 -2.35 12.31 -16.81
CA THR A 54 -3.38 12.31 -15.78
C THR A 54 -2.79 12.07 -14.39
N GLU A 55 -3.43 12.66 -13.36
CA GLU A 55 -3.13 12.40 -11.93
C GLU A 55 -3.72 11.04 -11.51
N GLU A 56 -3.16 9.96 -12.05
CA GLU A 56 -3.65 8.59 -11.83
C GLU A 56 -2.83 7.79 -10.82
N PHE A 57 -1.73 8.35 -10.31
CA PHE A 57 -0.86 7.64 -9.38
C PHE A 57 -1.09 8.11 -7.95
N VAL A 58 -1.53 7.17 -7.11
CA VAL A 58 -1.69 7.35 -5.68
C VAL A 58 -0.57 6.62 -4.93
N PHE A 59 -0.35 7.01 -3.68
CA PHE A 59 0.61 6.30 -2.84
C PHE A 59 0.07 4.94 -2.40
N CYS A 60 0.68 3.87 -2.92
CA CYS A 60 0.36 2.49 -2.62
C CYS A 60 1.44 1.87 -1.72
N HIS A 61 1.05 0.97 -0.83
CA HIS A 61 1.94 0.09 -0.08
C HIS A 61 2.41 -1.11 -0.94
N ASN A 62 1.55 -1.58 -1.86
CA ASN A 62 1.81 -2.71 -2.78
C ASN A 62 2.00 -4.09 -2.11
N ASP A 63 1.89 -4.18 -0.79
CA ASP A 63 1.99 -5.42 -0.01
C ASP A 63 1.23 -5.29 1.33
N LEU A 64 -0.01 -4.79 1.26
CA LEU A 64 -0.84 -4.57 2.44
C LEU A 64 -1.53 -5.86 2.90
N SER A 65 -0.71 -6.80 3.37
CA SER A 65 -1.18 -8.06 3.95
C SER A 65 -1.45 -7.92 5.46
N GLN A 66 -2.26 -8.83 6.02
CA GLN A 66 -2.56 -8.85 7.45
C GLN A 66 -1.34 -9.00 8.38
N LYS A 67 -0.19 -9.43 7.83
CA LYS A 67 1.09 -9.56 8.52
C LYS A 67 1.82 -8.22 8.65
N ASN A 68 1.54 -7.29 7.74
CA ASN A 68 2.14 -5.97 7.66
C ASN A 68 1.31 -4.91 8.40
N VAL A 69 0.21 -5.32 9.06
CA VAL A 69 -0.64 -4.44 9.88
C VAL A 69 -0.53 -4.82 11.36
N ILE A 70 -0.07 -3.87 12.17
CA ILE A 70 -0.01 -3.97 13.63
C ILE A 70 -1.28 -3.34 14.19
N VAL A 71 -2.02 -4.10 14.99
CA VAL A 71 -3.29 -3.68 15.61
C VAL A 71 -3.11 -3.71 17.12
N ASP A 72 -3.63 -2.69 17.81
CA ASP A 72 -3.80 -2.76 19.26
C ASP A 72 -4.97 -3.69 19.60
N PRO A 73 -4.73 -4.84 20.27
CA PRO A 73 -5.79 -5.81 20.56
C PRO A 73 -6.87 -5.28 21.53
N CYS A 74 -6.59 -4.22 22.29
CA CYS A 74 -7.55 -3.65 23.23
C CYS A 74 -8.49 -2.64 22.57
N SER A 75 -7.96 -1.73 21.74
CA SER A 75 -8.77 -0.71 21.05
C SER A 75 -9.25 -1.12 19.67
N LEU A 76 -8.71 -2.22 19.12
CA LEU A 76 -8.90 -2.66 17.72
C LEU A 76 -8.49 -1.61 16.69
N LYS A 77 -7.62 -0.68 17.08
CA LYS A 77 -7.09 0.34 16.18
C LYS A 77 -5.83 -0.12 15.48
N VAL A 78 -5.66 0.25 14.22
CA VAL A 78 -4.38 0.11 13.51
C VAL A 78 -3.34 0.99 14.19
N ALA A 79 -2.35 0.37 14.80
CA ALA A 79 -1.25 1.05 15.49
C ALA A 79 -0.14 1.44 14.51
N ALA A 80 0.14 0.59 13.52
CA ALA A 80 1.12 0.86 12.47
C ALA A 80 0.93 -0.05 11.26
N THR A 81 1.33 0.45 10.09
CA THR A 81 1.60 -0.36 8.89
C THR A 81 3.11 -0.41 8.71
N ILE A 82 3.66 -1.59 8.40
CA ILE A 82 5.09 -1.86 8.29
C ILE A 82 5.42 -2.50 6.94
N ASP A 83 6.71 -2.66 6.65
CA ASP A 83 7.20 -3.31 5.41
C ASP A 83 6.93 -2.52 4.13
N TRP A 84 7.24 -1.22 4.18
CA TRP A 84 7.08 -0.26 3.08
C TRP A 84 8.10 -0.43 1.93
N GLU A 85 8.85 -1.52 1.85
CA GLU A 85 9.92 -1.67 0.85
C GLU A 85 9.40 -1.71 -0.60
N TYR A 86 8.13 -2.06 -0.78
CA TYR A 86 7.44 -2.07 -2.07
C TYR A 86 6.57 -0.84 -2.32
N ALA A 87 6.52 0.10 -1.38
CA ALA A 87 5.64 1.26 -1.48
C ALA A 87 6.11 2.25 -2.55
N GLY A 88 5.15 2.92 -3.19
CA GLY A 88 5.43 3.85 -4.26
C GLY A 88 4.17 4.46 -4.88
N PHE A 89 4.36 5.27 -5.91
CA PHE A 89 3.26 5.86 -6.67
C PHE A 89 2.84 4.91 -7.81
N HIS A 90 1.63 4.37 -7.69
CA HIS A 90 1.06 3.39 -8.61
C HIS A 90 -0.42 3.68 -8.88
N PRO A 91 -1.00 3.12 -9.96
CA PRO A 91 -2.45 3.22 -10.16
C PRO A 91 -3.21 2.67 -8.94
N ASP A 92 -4.31 3.31 -8.58
CA ASP A 92 -5.11 3.00 -7.39
C ASP A 92 -5.46 1.51 -7.22
N PHE A 93 -5.75 0.80 -8.31
CA PHE A 93 -6.06 -0.63 -8.31
C PHE A 93 -4.90 -1.53 -7.85
N PHE A 94 -3.68 -1.01 -7.73
CA PHE A 94 -2.55 -1.75 -7.14
C PHE A 94 -2.67 -1.87 -5.62
N GLU A 95 -3.38 -0.95 -4.95
CA GLU A 95 -3.57 -0.99 -3.52
C GLU A 95 -4.87 -1.74 -3.18
N HIS A 96 -4.71 -2.88 -2.51
CA HIS A 96 -5.83 -3.67 -2.02
C HIS A 96 -5.41 -4.43 -0.77
N LEU A 97 -6.37 -4.61 0.14
CA LEU A 97 -6.20 -5.43 1.32
C LEU A 97 -6.07 -6.90 0.93
N PHE A 98 -4.96 -7.53 1.32
CA PHE A 98 -4.75 -8.96 1.13
C PHE A 98 -4.96 -9.69 2.45
N LEU A 99 -6.16 -10.21 2.63
CA LEU A 99 -6.59 -10.94 3.83
C LEU A 99 -6.69 -12.43 3.46
N GLU A 100 -5.62 -13.19 3.71
CA GLU A 100 -5.62 -14.66 3.63
C GLU A 100 -5.95 -15.33 4.97
#